data_AF-M5BV19-F1
#
_entry.id   AF-M5BV19-F1
#
_cell.length_a   1.000
_cell.length_b   1.000
_cell.length_c   1.000
_cell.angle_alpha   90.00
_cell.angle_beta   90.00
_cell.angle_gamma   90.00
#
_symmetry.space_group_name_H-M   'P 1'
#
loop_
_entity.id
_entity.type
_entity.pdbx_description
1 polymer ?
#
loop_
_entity_poly.entity_id
_entity_poly.type
_entity_poly.pdbx_seq_one_letter_code
_entity_poly.pdbx_strand_id
1 'polypeptide(L)'
;MTSIDSTAKPEKKSLRVLVTGFGPFRNVETNPSWLAAKPLSNQTLKFSKPSEPAHPHGLKPRPVEIEAHISTLEVPVTYSAVLGTVPSVHASKQYDFILHVGVGLPGRFAIERLAHKTGYNQPDADGRLCDPIKGKSKTHDTESADELVKRGFGNGFEQFEEEIRTGIDVDGIVNHLKSKGLEASPPQPTETMVLN
;
A
#
# COMPACT_ATOMS: atom_id res chain seq x y z
N MET A 1 -11.62 33.83 -43.15
CA MET A 1 -12.15 33.26 -41.88
C MET A 1 -11.10 32.32 -41.31
N THR A 2 -10.25 32.83 -40.43
CA THR A 2 -9.23 32.04 -39.72
C THR A 2 -9.92 31.23 -38.63
N SER A 3 -10.04 29.92 -38.85
CA SER A 3 -10.48 28.97 -37.84
C SER A 3 -9.40 28.89 -36.76
N ILE A 4 -9.61 29.61 -35.66
CA ILE A 4 -8.82 29.44 -34.45
C ILE A 4 -9.20 28.08 -33.84
N ASP A 5 -8.39 27.07 -34.15
CA ASP A 5 -8.44 25.79 -33.48
C ASP A 5 -8.02 26.02 -32.02
N SER A 6 -9.01 26.22 -31.14
CA SER A 6 -8.78 26.34 -29.70
C SER A 6 -8.43 24.94 -29.19
N THR A 7 -7.14 24.62 -29.22
CA THR A 7 -6.60 23.49 -28.48
C THR A 7 -6.88 23.75 -26.99
N ALA A 8 -7.84 23.01 -26.44
CA ALA A 8 -8.23 23.17 -25.05
C ALA A 8 -7.02 22.93 -24.14
N LYS A 9 -6.69 23.92 -23.30
CA LYS A 9 -5.57 23.84 -22.36
C LYS A 9 -5.72 22.59 -21.46
N PRO A 10 -4.63 21.84 -21.20
CA PRO A 10 -4.68 20.67 -20.33
C PRO A 10 -5.08 21.06 -18.90
N GLU A 11 -5.85 20.19 -18.25
CA GLU A 11 -6.12 20.27 -16.82
C GLU A 11 -4.86 19.84 -16.06
N LYS A 12 -4.43 20.64 -15.08
CA LYS A 12 -3.25 20.32 -14.25
C LYS A 12 -3.70 19.89 -12.87
N LYS A 13 -3.19 18.75 -12.41
CA LYS A 13 -3.40 18.21 -11.06
C LYS A 13 -2.07 18.03 -10.35
N SER A 14 -2.03 18.36 -9.08
CA SER A 14 -0.90 18.06 -8.20
C SER A 14 -1.34 17.01 -7.19
N LEU A 15 -0.49 16.02 -6.93
CA LEU A 15 -0.70 14.95 -5.95
C LEU A 15 0.45 14.93 -4.95
N ARG A 16 0.13 14.77 -3.68
CA ARG A 16 1.08 14.51 -2.59
C ARG A 16 1.08 13.01 -2.32
N VAL A 17 2.21 12.37 -2.59
CA VAL A 17 2.37 10.93 -2.46
C VAL A 17 3.32 10.63 -1.31
N LEU A 18 2.91 9.77 -0.38
CA LEU A 18 3.81 9.19 0.60
C LEU A 18 4.20 7.78 0.16
N VAL A 19 5.49 7.48 0.15
CA VAL A 19 6.00 6.12 -0.01
C VAL A 19 6.68 5.71 1.29
N THR A 20 6.19 4.66 1.95
CA THR A 20 6.85 4.11 3.13
C THR A 20 7.69 2.90 2.77
N GLY A 21 8.80 2.75 3.47
CA GLY A 21 9.58 1.51 3.50
C GLY A 21 9.83 1.11 4.96
N PHE A 22 10.23 -0.12 5.18
CA PHE A 22 10.57 -0.61 6.51
C PHE A 22 12.05 -0.46 6.81
N GLY A 23 12.39 -0.19 8.06
CA GLY A 23 13.76 -0.20 8.55
C GLY A 23 14.35 -1.61 8.71
N PRO A 24 15.57 -1.71 9.28
CA PRO A 24 16.24 -2.98 9.54
C PRO A 24 15.43 -3.93 10.43
N PHE A 25 15.64 -5.24 10.29
CA PHE A 25 14.95 -6.27 11.07
C PHE A 25 15.72 -7.58 11.14
N ARG A 26 15.80 -8.20 12.33
CA ARG A 26 16.60 -9.42 12.60
C ARG A 26 18.03 -9.24 12.08
N ASN A 27 18.45 -10.07 11.13
CA ASN A 27 19.79 -10.05 10.54
C ASN A 27 19.86 -9.21 9.24
N VAL A 28 18.78 -8.48 8.90
CA VAL A 28 18.73 -7.62 7.72
C VAL A 28 19.08 -6.20 8.16
N GLU A 29 20.37 -5.85 8.05
CA GLU A 29 20.89 -4.52 8.38
C GLU A 29 20.35 -3.42 7.45
N THR A 30 20.04 -3.78 6.21
CA THR A 30 19.50 -2.85 5.23
C THR A 30 18.30 -3.48 4.55
N ASN A 31 17.14 -2.86 4.76
CA ASN A 31 15.87 -3.37 4.26
C ASN A 31 15.65 -2.93 2.79
N PRO A 32 15.47 -3.88 1.84
CA PRO A 32 15.26 -3.56 0.43
C PRO A 32 14.09 -2.59 0.16
N SER A 33 13.03 -2.63 0.98
CA SER A 33 11.90 -1.72 0.82
C SER A 33 12.30 -0.27 1.07
N TRP A 34 13.12 -0.01 2.09
CA TRP A 34 13.64 1.34 2.35
C TRP A 34 14.67 1.78 1.31
N LEU A 35 15.53 0.87 0.84
CA LEU A 35 16.45 1.17 -0.27
C LEU A 35 15.71 1.59 -1.55
N ALA A 36 14.55 1.00 -1.81
CA ALA A 36 13.71 1.38 -2.95
C ALA A 36 13.01 2.74 -2.72
N ALA A 37 12.50 2.99 -1.51
CA ALA A 37 11.77 4.21 -1.20
C ALA A 37 12.67 5.44 -1.07
N LYS A 38 13.81 5.33 -0.36
CA LYS A 38 14.67 6.47 0.03
C LYS A 38 15.06 7.40 -1.13
N PRO A 39 15.49 6.93 -2.31
CA PRO A 39 15.86 7.80 -3.43
C PRO A 39 14.70 8.63 -4.00
N LEU A 40 13.45 8.24 -3.75
CA LEU A 40 12.26 8.94 -4.20
C LEU A 40 11.93 10.18 -3.34
N SER A 41 12.64 10.39 -2.24
CA SER A 41 12.39 11.53 -1.35
C SER A 41 12.55 12.86 -2.08
N ASN A 42 11.56 13.74 -1.95
CA ASN A 42 11.48 15.05 -2.61
C ASN A 42 11.52 14.99 -4.15
N GLN A 43 11.31 13.82 -4.74
CA GLN A 43 11.18 13.70 -6.18
C GLN A 43 9.81 14.19 -6.63
N THR A 44 9.76 14.73 -7.84
CA THR A 44 8.52 15.13 -8.49
C THR A 44 8.40 14.41 -9.82
N LEU A 45 7.37 13.57 -9.95
CA LEU A 45 7.10 12.81 -11.17
C LEU A 45 5.98 13.47 -11.97
N LYS A 46 6.13 13.49 -13.29
CA LYS A 46 5.13 14.08 -14.20
C LYS A 46 4.53 13.01 -15.08
N PHE A 47 3.20 12.98 -15.12
CA PHE A 47 2.42 12.06 -15.92
C PHE A 47 1.47 12.85 -16.82
N SER A 48 1.28 12.38 -18.05
CA SER A 48 0.30 12.95 -18.98
C SER A 48 -0.64 11.84 -19.45
N LYS A 49 -1.95 12.04 -19.29
CA LYS A 49 -2.96 11.20 -19.93
C LYS A 49 -3.47 11.91 -21.19
N PRO A 50 -3.30 11.31 -22.39
CA PRO A 50 -3.87 11.84 -23.62
C PRO A 50 -5.39 11.92 -23.52
N SER A 51 -6.00 12.89 -24.20
CA SER A 51 -7.44 12.96 -24.37
C SER A 51 -7.97 11.71 -25.08
N GLU A 52 -9.01 11.06 -24.54
CA GLU A 52 -9.70 9.97 -25.23
C GLU A 52 -10.38 10.46 -26.53
N PRO A 53 -10.55 9.60 -27.55
CA PRO A 53 -11.17 10.01 -28.81
C PRO A 53 -12.58 10.56 -28.55
N ALA A 54 -12.79 11.81 -28.99
CA ALA A 54 -14.04 12.52 -28.77
C ALA A 54 -15.23 11.74 -29.34
N HIS A 55 -16.29 11.58 -28.56
CA HIS A 55 -17.57 11.12 -29.09
C HIS A 55 -18.17 12.22 -29.98
N PRO A 56 -18.86 11.89 -31.10
CA PRO A 56 -19.33 12.88 -32.08
C PRO A 56 -20.22 14.00 -31.52
N HIS A 57 -20.82 13.78 -30.34
CA HIS A 57 -21.70 14.72 -29.66
C HIS A 57 -21.33 14.99 -28.19
N GLY A 58 -20.13 14.58 -27.75
CA GLY A 58 -19.65 14.78 -26.38
C GLY A 58 -18.73 15.99 -26.22
N LEU A 59 -18.63 16.52 -25.00
CA LEU A 59 -17.56 17.46 -24.65
C LEU A 59 -16.20 16.81 -24.96
N LYS A 60 -15.32 17.52 -25.68
CA LYS A 60 -13.96 17.03 -25.96
C LYS A 60 -13.24 16.79 -24.63
N PRO A 61 -12.81 15.55 -24.30
CA PRO A 61 -12.08 15.30 -23.07
C PRO A 61 -10.76 16.09 -23.10
N ARG A 62 -10.46 16.80 -22.01
CA ARG A 62 -9.22 17.59 -21.91
C ARG A 62 -8.07 16.66 -21.53
N PRO A 63 -6.86 16.85 -22.11
CA PRO A 63 -5.68 16.18 -21.60
C PRO A 63 -5.44 16.56 -20.14
N VAL A 64 -4.97 15.60 -19.33
CA VAL A 64 -4.66 15.83 -17.92
C VAL A 64 -3.16 15.67 -17.70
N GLU A 65 -2.55 16.68 -17.11
CA GLU A 65 -1.18 16.66 -16.61
C GLU A 65 -1.20 16.48 -15.09
N ILE A 66 -0.49 15.48 -14.58
CA ILE A 66 -0.38 15.18 -13.16
C ILE A 66 1.07 15.38 -12.72
N GLU A 67 1.27 16.14 -11.66
CA GLU A 67 2.54 16.32 -10.97
C GLU A 67 2.45 15.68 -9.58
N ALA A 68 3.19 14.60 -9.36
CA ALA A 68 3.20 13.87 -8.09
C ALA A 68 4.46 14.23 -7.29
N HIS A 69 4.28 14.91 -6.17
CA HIS A 69 5.34 15.23 -5.22
C HIS A 69 5.46 14.10 -4.19
N ILE A 70 6.64 13.48 -4.13
CA ILE A 70 6.88 12.28 -3.33
C ILE A 70 7.59 12.64 -2.04
N SER A 71 6.98 12.28 -0.91
CA SER A 71 7.61 12.18 0.41
C SER A 71 7.88 10.72 0.74
N THR A 72 8.87 10.47 1.58
CA THR A 72 9.22 9.11 2.01
C THR A 72 9.30 9.01 3.52
N LEU A 73 8.97 7.84 4.06
CA LEU A 73 9.02 7.57 5.50
C LEU A 73 9.55 6.16 5.76
N GLU A 74 10.60 6.06 6.56
CA GLU A 74 11.10 4.77 7.08
C GLU A 74 10.34 4.42 8.35
N VAL A 75 9.70 3.25 8.38
CA VAL A 75 8.95 2.76 9.54
C VAL A 75 9.72 1.62 10.19
N PRO A 76 10.01 1.66 11.50
CA PRO A 76 10.60 0.53 12.20
C PRO A 76 9.73 -0.73 12.08
N VAL A 77 10.34 -1.91 11.98
CA VAL A 77 9.63 -3.20 11.92
C VAL A 77 9.21 -3.62 13.34
N THR A 78 8.52 -2.75 14.07
CA THR A 78 7.95 -3.01 15.39
C THR A 78 6.46 -2.73 15.39
N TYR A 79 5.68 -3.57 16.09
CA TYR A 79 4.22 -3.41 16.10
C TYR A 79 3.81 -2.04 16.67
N SER A 80 4.52 -1.58 17.71
CA SER A 80 4.25 -0.28 18.34
C SER A 80 4.56 0.90 17.44
N ALA A 81 5.65 0.86 16.66
CA ALA A 81 5.99 1.94 15.74
C ALA A 81 4.97 2.02 14.58
N VAL A 82 4.56 0.88 14.04
CA VAL A 82 3.51 0.82 13.00
C VAL A 82 2.21 1.42 13.54
N LEU A 83 1.76 0.98 14.71
CA LEU A 83 0.54 1.47 15.36
C LEU A 83 0.59 2.97 15.73
N GLY A 84 1.76 3.48 16.13
CA GLY A 84 1.93 4.90 16.44
C GLY A 84 1.99 5.80 15.20
N THR A 85 2.39 5.25 14.05
CA THR A 85 2.70 6.02 12.84
C THR A 85 1.60 5.94 11.78
N VAL A 86 1.24 4.73 11.35
CA VAL A 86 0.42 4.53 10.15
C VAL A 86 -0.99 5.10 10.32
N PRO A 87 -1.74 4.82 11.40
CA PRO A 87 -3.08 5.38 11.58
C PRO A 87 -3.09 6.92 11.54
N SER A 88 -2.09 7.54 12.18
CA SER A 88 -1.92 9.01 12.21
C SER A 88 -1.67 9.58 10.81
N VAL A 89 -0.82 8.92 10.01
CA VAL A 89 -0.54 9.31 8.62
C VAL A 89 -1.82 9.26 7.77
N HIS A 90 -2.60 8.18 7.86
CA HIS A 90 -3.87 8.06 7.13
C HIS A 90 -4.92 9.09 7.59
N ALA A 91 -4.98 9.38 8.89
CA ALA A 91 -5.90 10.35 9.46
C ALA A 91 -5.55 11.80 9.07
N SER A 92 -4.26 12.11 8.85
CA SER A 92 -3.79 13.48 8.59
C SER A 92 -4.36 14.14 7.34
N LYS A 93 -4.79 13.36 6.34
CA LYS A 93 -5.18 13.84 4.99
C LYS A 93 -4.10 14.68 4.30
N GLN A 94 -2.85 14.58 4.74
CA GLN A 94 -1.70 15.27 4.14
C GLN A 94 -1.31 14.69 2.78
N TYR A 95 -1.69 13.45 2.52
CA TYR A 95 -1.34 12.75 1.28
C TYR A 95 -2.60 12.34 0.54
N ASP A 96 -2.55 12.47 -0.78
CA ASP A 96 -3.61 12.05 -1.70
C ASP A 96 -3.45 10.56 -2.04
N PHE A 97 -2.23 10.04 -1.94
CA PHE A 97 -1.91 8.62 -2.08
C PHE A 97 -0.82 8.19 -1.09
N ILE A 98 -0.97 7.01 -0.51
CA ILE A 98 0.03 6.40 0.37
C ILE A 98 0.35 5.01 -0.18
N LEU A 99 1.63 4.76 -0.43
CA LEU A 99 2.16 3.48 -0.90
C LEU A 99 3.05 2.87 0.18
N HIS A 100 2.58 1.81 0.81
CA HIS A 100 3.39 1.01 1.72
C HIS A 100 4.17 -0.04 0.93
N VAL A 101 5.50 -0.02 1.05
CA VAL A 101 6.39 -0.99 0.39
C VAL A 101 7.05 -1.85 1.47
N GLY A 102 6.97 -3.17 1.29
CA GLY A 102 7.57 -4.16 2.17
C GLY A 102 8.46 -5.14 1.42
N VAL A 103 9.12 -6.02 2.17
CA VAL A 103 9.92 -7.11 1.61
C VAL A 103 9.06 -8.36 1.52
N GLY A 104 9.01 -8.96 0.33
CA GLY A 104 8.36 -10.24 0.08
C GLY A 104 9.38 -11.32 -0.32
N LEU A 105 8.90 -12.36 -1.03
CA LEU A 105 9.78 -13.39 -1.54
C LEU A 105 10.78 -12.85 -2.60
N PRO A 106 12.01 -13.38 -2.65
CA PRO A 106 13.00 -12.98 -3.65
C PRO A 106 12.53 -13.17 -5.10
N GLY A 107 13.05 -12.32 -5.99
CA GLY A 107 12.92 -12.50 -7.45
C GLY A 107 11.58 -12.06 -8.06
N ARG A 108 10.67 -11.46 -7.28
CA ARG A 108 9.37 -11.01 -7.79
C ARG A 108 8.87 -9.73 -7.11
N PHE A 109 8.01 -9.01 -7.82
CA PHE A 109 7.15 -7.98 -7.23
C PHE A 109 5.77 -8.58 -6.98
N ALA A 110 5.21 -8.29 -5.82
CA ALA A 110 3.83 -8.61 -5.47
C ALA A 110 3.08 -7.31 -5.14
N ILE A 111 1.81 -7.26 -5.52
CA ILE A 111 0.89 -6.19 -5.14
C ILE A 111 -0.21 -6.84 -4.33
N GLU A 112 -0.29 -6.49 -3.06
CA GLU A 112 -1.25 -7.09 -2.14
C GLU A 112 -2.69 -6.64 -2.47
N ARG A 113 -3.60 -7.61 -2.50
CA ARG A 113 -5.03 -7.36 -2.72
C ARG A 113 -5.82 -7.29 -1.42
N LEU A 114 -5.29 -7.92 -0.37
CA LEU A 114 -5.98 -8.21 0.87
C LEU A 114 -5.04 -7.94 2.05
N ALA A 115 -5.55 -7.26 3.05
CA ALA A 115 -4.89 -7.08 4.33
C ALA A 115 -5.67 -7.82 5.41
N HIS A 116 -4.98 -8.56 6.27
CA HIS A 116 -5.60 -9.24 7.40
C HIS A 116 -5.34 -8.45 8.68
N LYS A 117 -6.37 -8.29 9.50
CA LYS A 117 -6.27 -7.66 10.83
C LYS A 117 -5.55 -8.54 11.86
N THR A 118 -5.49 -9.85 11.59
CA THR A 118 -5.03 -10.86 12.54
C THR A 118 -4.05 -11.84 11.89
N GLY A 119 -3.36 -12.64 12.71
CA GLY A 119 -2.34 -13.59 12.25
C GLY A 119 -0.91 -13.18 12.60
N TYR A 120 -0.73 -12.01 13.24
CA TYR A 120 0.58 -11.43 13.59
C TYR A 120 1.26 -12.16 14.78
N ASN A 121 1.55 -13.44 14.58
CA ASN A 121 2.12 -14.35 15.58
C ASN A 121 3.66 -14.39 15.57
N GLN A 122 4.29 -13.65 14.65
CA GLN A 122 5.74 -13.58 14.54
C GLN A 122 6.29 -12.44 15.42
N PRO A 123 7.47 -12.62 16.03
CA PRO A 123 8.15 -11.55 16.75
C PRO A 123 8.62 -10.47 15.77
N ASP A 124 8.47 -9.22 16.22
CA ASP A 124 8.93 -8.02 15.54
C ASP A 124 10.46 -7.79 15.71
N ALA A 125 10.98 -6.65 15.27
CA ALA A 125 12.43 -6.37 15.26
C ALA A 125 13.05 -6.45 16.65
N ASP A 126 12.26 -6.15 17.67
CA ASP A 126 12.67 -6.12 19.07
C ASP A 126 12.36 -7.45 19.77
N GLY A 127 11.95 -8.47 19.02
CA GLY A 127 11.55 -9.77 19.57
C GLY A 127 10.18 -9.78 20.22
N ARG A 128 9.35 -8.73 20.05
CA ARG A 128 8.04 -8.63 20.69
C ARG A 128 6.95 -9.21 19.80
N LEU A 129 6.00 -9.90 20.43
CA LEU A 129 4.80 -10.39 19.75
C LEU A 129 3.74 -9.29 19.68
N CYS A 130 2.89 -9.35 18.66
CA CYS A 130 1.72 -8.47 18.57
C CYS A 130 0.75 -8.76 19.73
N ASP A 131 -0.09 -7.78 20.05
CA ASP A 131 -1.06 -7.91 21.14
C ASP A 131 -2.03 -9.07 20.88
N PRO A 132 -2.40 -9.82 21.94
CA PRO A 132 -3.42 -10.85 21.84
C PRO A 132 -4.79 -10.21 21.60
N ILE A 133 -5.57 -10.81 20.70
CA ILE A 133 -6.96 -10.41 20.45
C ILE A 133 -7.86 -11.30 21.28
N LYS A 134 -8.77 -10.70 22.05
CA LYS A 134 -9.80 -11.45 22.78
C LYS A 134 -10.76 -12.09 21.77
N GLY A 135 -10.70 -13.41 21.58
CA GLY A 135 -11.71 -14.14 20.82
C GLY A 135 -13.04 -14.15 21.57
N LYS A 136 -14.17 -14.03 20.85
CA LYS A 136 -15.40 -14.66 21.35
C LYS A 136 -15.21 -16.15 21.15
N SER A 137 -14.85 -16.87 22.22
CA SER A 137 -14.92 -18.33 22.23
C SER A 137 -16.33 -18.71 21.77
N LYS A 138 -16.44 -19.28 20.57
CA LYS A 138 -17.65 -20.00 20.18
C LYS A 138 -17.39 -21.45 20.56
N THR A 139 -18.35 -21.96 21.33
CA THR A 139 -18.57 -23.34 21.78
C THR A 139 -17.61 -23.88 22.85
N HIS A 140 -18.17 -23.98 24.06
CA HIS A 140 -18.04 -25.16 24.91
C HIS A 140 -17.84 -26.41 24.05
N ASP A 141 -16.63 -26.96 24.02
CA ASP A 141 -16.36 -28.32 24.50
C ASP A 141 -14.90 -28.70 24.18
N THR A 142 -14.29 -29.37 25.14
CA THR A 142 -12.94 -29.97 25.17
C THR A 142 -11.76 -29.02 25.41
N GLU A 143 -11.27 -29.09 26.65
CA GLU A 143 -9.95 -28.65 27.10
C GLU A 143 -8.85 -29.33 26.28
N SER A 144 -8.33 -28.67 25.25
CA SER A 144 -7.00 -28.95 24.70
C SER A 144 -6.09 -27.77 24.96
N ALA A 145 -5.07 -27.99 25.77
CA ALA A 145 -4.02 -27.03 26.08
C ALA A 145 -3.12 -26.79 24.86
N ASP A 146 -3.61 -26.09 23.84
CA ASP A 146 -2.80 -25.31 22.88
C ASP A 146 -3.69 -24.45 21.94
N GLU A 147 -4.69 -23.73 22.47
CA GLU A 147 -5.30 -22.65 21.67
C GLU A 147 -4.23 -21.58 21.41
N LEU A 148 -3.58 -21.67 20.25
CA LEU A 148 -2.64 -20.67 19.74
C LEU A 148 -3.28 -19.29 19.91
N VAL A 149 -2.71 -18.50 20.81
CA VAL A 149 -3.17 -17.14 21.11
C VAL A 149 -3.26 -16.35 19.80
N LYS A 150 -4.48 -16.02 19.37
CA LYS A 150 -4.70 -15.22 18.16
C LYS A 150 -4.20 -13.80 18.40
N ARG A 151 -3.24 -13.34 17.59
CA ARG A 151 -2.63 -12.01 17.71
C ARG A 151 -2.92 -11.12 16.51
N GLY A 152 -2.91 -9.81 16.73
CA GLY A 152 -3.09 -8.80 15.71
C GLY A 152 -3.72 -7.51 16.25
N PHE A 153 -4.31 -6.72 15.34
CA PHE A 153 -4.84 -5.40 15.64
C PHE A 153 -6.27 -5.48 16.17
N GLY A 154 -6.43 -5.74 17.48
CA GLY A 154 -7.73 -5.79 18.15
C GLY A 154 -8.17 -4.44 18.71
N ASN A 155 -7.49 -4.00 19.77
CA ASN A 155 -7.84 -2.82 20.55
C ASN A 155 -7.72 -1.52 19.73
N GLY A 156 -8.82 -0.76 19.60
CA GLY A 156 -8.89 0.46 18.80
C GLY A 156 -9.21 0.23 17.31
N PHE A 157 -9.30 -1.03 16.89
CA PHE A 157 -9.58 -1.42 15.52
C PHE A 157 -10.88 -2.23 15.40
N GLU A 158 -11.68 -2.35 16.46
CA GLU A 158 -12.89 -3.18 16.53
C GLU A 158 -13.89 -2.88 15.40
N GLN A 159 -13.94 -1.62 14.94
CA GLN A 159 -14.81 -1.16 13.86
C GLN A 159 -14.41 -1.67 12.47
N PHE A 160 -13.17 -2.14 12.28
CA PHE A 160 -12.69 -2.62 10.98
C PHE A 160 -12.93 -4.11 10.82
N GLU A 161 -13.26 -4.50 9.59
CA GLU A 161 -13.42 -5.89 9.17
C GLU A 161 -12.12 -6.69 9.40
N GLU A 162 -12.24 -8.02 9.51
CA GLU A 162 -11.07 -8.90 9.66
C GLU A 162 -10.15 -8.85 8.44
N GLU A 163 -10.73 -8.56 7.28
CA GLU A 163 -10.02 -8.45 6.00
C GLU A 163 -10.39 -7.15 5.30
N ILE A 164 -9.42 -6.47 4.71
CA ILE A 164 -9.64 -5.26 3.91
C ILE A 164 -9.07 -5.49 2.52
N ARG A 165 -9.90 -5.26 1.49
CA ARG A 165 -9.47 -5.32 0.09
C ARG A 165 -8.97 -3.97 -0.39
N THR A 166 -7.91 -3.99 -1.20
CA THR A 166 -7.46 -2.77 -1.88
C THR A 166 -8.51 -2.29 -2.87
N GLY A 167 -8.74 -0.98 -2.91
CA GLY A 167 -9.57 -0.33 -3.92
C GLY A 167 -8.85 -0.04 -5.23
N ILE A 168 -7.57 -0.42 -5.34
CA ILE A 168 -6.72 -0.18 -6.51
C ILE A 168 -6.93 -1.27 -7.56
N ASP A 169 -6.91 -0.88 -8.84
CA ASP A 169 -6.90 -1.80 -9.98
C ASP A 169 -5.55 -2.53 -10.08
N VAL A 170 -5.40 -3.58 -9.27
CA VAL A 170 -4.19 -4.40 -9.22
C VAL A 170 -3.91 -5.05 -10.56
N ASP A 171 -4.94 -5.50 -11.28
CA ASP A 171 -4.79 -6.14 -12.58
C ASP A 171 -4.26 -5.16 -13.64
N GLY A 172 -4.80 -3.95 -13.67
CA GLY A 172 -4.31 -2.86 -14.52
C GLY A 172 -2.84 -2.53 -14.25
N ILE A 173 -2.44 -2.43 -12.97
CA ILE A 173 -1.04 -2.18 -12.61
C ILE A 173 -0.14 -3.33 -13.05
N VAL A 174 -0.50 -4.57 -12.75
CA VAL A 174 0.28 -5.77 -13.14
C VAL A 174 0.46 -5.82 -14.66
N ASN A 175 -0.60 -5.58 -15.42
CA ASN A 175 -0.55 -5.55 -16.88
C ASN A 175 0.33 -4.41 -17.38
N HIS A 176 0.25 -3.23 -16.75
CA HIS A 176 1.11 -2.10 -17.09
C HIS A 176 2.59 -2.43 -16.82
N LEU A 177 2.93 -3.00 -15.67
CA LEU A 177 4.30 -3.38 -15.33
C LEU A 177 4.87 -4.42 -16.31
N LYS A 178 4.06 -5.44 -16.66
CA LYS A 178 4.41 -6.42 -17.70
C LYS A 178 4.68 -5.77 -19.05
N SER A 179 3.87 -4.77 -19.44
CA SER A 179 4.09 -4.02 -20.68
C SER A 179 5.40 -3.22 -20.70
N LYS A 180 5.97 -2.94 -19.52
CA LYS A 180 7.27 -2.29 -19.33
C LYS A 180 8.44 -3.28 -19.19
N GLY A 181 8.20 -4.58 -19.36
CA GLY A 181 9.23 -5.61 -19.24
C GLY A 181 9.53 -6.05 -17.80
N LEU A 182 8.68 -5.68 -16.83
CA LEU A 182 8.76 -6.17 -15.46
C LEU A 182 7.89 -7.43 -15.33
N GLU A 183 8.51 -8.58 -15.09
CA GLU A 183 7.78 -9.83 -14.84
C GLU A 183 7.12 -9.77 -13.45
N ALA A 184 5.81 -9.53 -13.41
CA ALA A 184 4.98 -9.73 -12.24
C ALA A 184 4.37 -11.14 -12.27
N SER A 185 4.69 -11.98 -11.29
CA SER A 185 4.08 -13.31 -11.15
C SER A 185 2.59 -13.20 -10.76
N PRO A 186 1.73 -14.17 -11.13
CA PRO A 186 0.34 -14.18 -10.70
C PRO A 186 0.21 -14.13 -9.16
N PRO A 187 -0.86 -13.52 -8.63
CA PRO A 187 -1.05 -13.35 -7.19
C PRO A 187 -1.08 -14.70 -6.48
N GLN A 188 -0.42 -14.79 -5.33
CA GLN A 188 -0.53 -15.95 -4.45
C GLN A 188 -1.83 -15.86 -3.65
N PRO A 189 -2.54 -16.98 -3.40
CA PRO A 189 -3.46 -17.05 -2.28
C PRO A 189 -2.62 -17.04 -0.99
N THR A 190 -2.39 -15.83 -0.46
CA THR A 190 -1.97 -15.48 0.91
C THR A 190 -1.01 -16.43 1.63
N GLU A 191 0.26 -16.02 1.74
CA GLU A 191 1.10 -16.31 2.92
C GLU A 191 2.25 -15.29 3.05
N THR A 192 1.97 -14.01 2.80
CA THR A 192 2.94 -12.93 3.07
C THR A 192 2.27 -11.88 3.94
N MET A 193 2.62 -11.90 5.22
CA MET A 193 2.22 -10.87 6.18
C MET A 193 2.98 -9.59 5.85
N VAL A 194 2.32 -8.67 5.16
CA VAL A 194 2.79 -7.29 5.08
C VAL A 194 2.20 -6.55 6.29
N LEU A 195 3.07 -5.97 7.10
CA LEU A 195 2.69 -4.99 8.10
C LEU A 195 2.15 -3.78 7.33
N ASN A 196 0.83 -3.58 7.36
CA ASN A 196 0.20 -2.38 6.83
C ASN A 196 0.11 -1.33 7.91
#